data_AF-A0A646KW20-F1
#
_entry.id   AF-A0A646KW20-F1
#
_cell.length_a   1.000
_cell.length_b   1.000
_cell.length_c   1.000
_cell.angle_alpha   90.00
_cell.angle_beta   90.00
_cell.angle_gamma   90.00
#
_symmetry.space_group_name_H-M   'P 1'
#
loop_
_entity.id
_entity.type
_entity.pdbx_description
1 polymer ?
#
loop_
_entity_poly.entity_id
_entity_poly.type
_entity_poly.pdbx_seq_one_letter_code
_entity_poly.pdbx_strand_id
1 'polypeptide(L)'
;MTYADHVVVVTAVSERETPPALIEIERGEGLTGREVTLRVDEVVWSRGGAPRAAPAEWKRASTGWRFTGGSTSNRTKMAMRDQPRVETGHRYILALDWEEAKCSPGDEPEPAQWHTLGEGAVVPYDNNTIGEGEMEGRHLQATQPRAETGPDMRLEDQLAGLSADDLAKALNAAKPAQTVQPGSAAVADCG
;
A
#
# COMPACT_ATOMS: atom_id res chain seq x y z
N MET A 1 11.13 7.19 -1.00
CA MET A 1 10.00 7.41 -1.90
C MET A 1 9.29 8.68 -1.44
N THR A 2 9.02 9.63 -2.32
CA THR A 2 8.49 10.97 -1.92
C THR A 2 7.25 11.42 -2.68
N TYR A 3 6.90 10.79 -3.80
CA TYR A 3 5.74 11.16 -4.61
C TYR A 3 5.19 9.96 -5.40
N ALA A 4 3.90 10.01 -5.73
CA ALA A 4 3.21 8.94 -6.47
C ALA A 4 3.39 9.11 -7.97
N ASP A 5 3.49 7.99 -8.69
CA ASP A 5 3.30 7.92 -10.14
C ASP A 5 1.82 7.77 -10.50
N HIS A 6 1.10 6.94 -9.74
CA HIS A 6 -0.32 6.68 -9.95
C HIS A 6 -1.09 6.62 -8.63
N VAL A 7 -2.36 6.99 -8.67
CA VAL A 7 -3.34 6.64 -7.63
C VAL A 7 -4.38 5.75 -8.29
N VAL A 8 -4.61 4.58 -7.71
CA VAL A 8 -5.43 3.51 -8.30
C VAL A 8 -6.47 3.01 -7.31
N VAL A 9 -7.61 2.57 -7.83
CA VAL A 9 -8.54 1.69 -7.11
C VAL A 9 -8.22 0.25 -7.49
N VAL A 10 -8.14 -0.61 -6.48
CA VAL A 10 -7.84 -2.02 -6.66
C VAL A 10 -8.79 -2.93 -5.92
N THR A 11 -8.87 -4.17 -6.37
CA THR A 11 -9.45 -5.29 -5.62
C THR A 11 -8.32 -6.24 -5.20
N ALA A 12 -8.32 -6.66 -3.94
CA ALA A 12 -7.48 -7.78 -3.49
C ALA A 12 -8.09 -9.11 -3.95
N VAL A 13 -7.45 -9.79 -4.90
CA VAL A 13 -8.04 -10.95 -5.59
C VAL A 13 -7.55 -12.29 -5.07
N SER A 14 -6.31 -12.36 -4.56
CA SER A 14 -5.77 -13.58 -3.95
C SER A 14 -4.67 -13.26 -2.94
N GLU A 15 -4.41 -14.20 -2.04
CA GLU A 15 -3.28 -14.15 -1.12
C GLU A 15 -2.51 -15.47 -1.11
N ARG A 16 -1.21 -15.40 -0.83
CA ARG A 16 -0.35 -16.54 -0.59
C ARG A 16 0.51 -16.27 0.63
N GLU A 17 0.52 -17.19 1.58
CA GLU A 17 1.40 -17.09 2.74
C GLU A 17 2.87 -17.27 2.34
N THR A 18 3.73 -16.48 2.98
CA THR A 18 5.19 -16.60 2.88
C THR A 18 5.68 -17.28 4.16
N PRO A 19 6.45 -18.39 4.06
CA PRO A 19 6.94 -19.09 5.24
C PRO A 19 7.83 -18.17 6.09
N PRO A 20 7.87 -18.39 7.42
CA PRO A 20 8.75 -17.66 8.31
C PRO A 20 10.21 -18.03 8.06
N ALA A 21 11.14 -17.19 8.51
CA ALA A 21 12.56 -17.52 8.46
C ALA A 21 12.89 -18.69 9.40
N LEU A 22 13.87 -19.51 9.03
CA LEU A 22 14.29 -20.67 9.84
C LEU A 22 14.65 -20.26 11.28
N ILE A 23 15.30 -19.11 11.45
CA ILE A 23 15.68 -18.58 12.77
C ILE A 23 14.46 -18.26 13.65
N GLU A 24 13.32 -17.88 13.07
CA GLU A 24 12.08 -17.63 13.82
C GLU A 24 11.46 -18.96 14.29
N ILE A 25 11.50 -19.99 13.45
CA ILE A 25 11.08 -21.34 13.83
C ILE A 25 11.96 -21.88 14.98
N GLU A 26 13.28 -21.74 14.87
CA GLU A 26 14.24 -22.17 15.90
C GLU A 26 14.04 -21.44 17.24
N ARG A 27 13.71 -20.15 17.20
CA ARG A 27 13.37 -19.36 18.40
C ARG A 27 12.01 -19.71 18.99
N GLY A 28 11.20 -20.46 18.26
CA GLY A 28 9.86 -20.84 18.71
C GLY A 28 8.82 -19.74 18.53
N GLU A 29 9.13 -18.62 17.88
CA GLU A 29 8.22 -17.49 17.69
C GLU A 29 8.63 -16.63 16.51
N GLY A 30 7.66 -15.97 15.88
CA GLY A 30 7.94 -15.02 14.81
C GLY A 30 6.71 -14.64 14.01
N LEU A 31 6.96 -14.12 12.81
CA LEU A 31 5.96 -13.67 11.87
C LEU A 31 5.98 -14.50 10.60
N THR A 32 4.79 -14.70 10.04
CA THR A 32 4.61 -15.17 8.67
C THR A 32 4.16 -13.99 7.83
N GLY A 33 4.77 -13.81 6.67
CA GLY A 33 4.34 -12.82 5.69
C GLY A 33 3.21 -13.36 4.83
N ARG A 34 2.67 -12.49 3.97
CA ARG A 34 1.86 -12.93 2.84
C ARG A 34 2.08 -12.01 1.65
N GLU A 35 1.82 -12.56 0.49
CA GLU A 35 1.83 -11.89 -0.80
C GLU A 35 0.37 -11.74 -1.25
N VAL A 36 -0.10 -10.51 -1.37
CA VAL A 36 -1.45 -10.19 -1.84
C VAL A 36 -1.39 -9.77 -3.29
N THR A 37 -2.20 -10.38 -4.13
CA THR A 37 -2.37 -9.98 -5.53
C THR A 37 -3.47 -8.92 -5.61
N LEU A 38 -3.13 -7.78 -6.19
CA LEU A 38 -4.00 -6.62 -6.35
C LEU A 38 -4.26 -6.40 -7.84
N ARG A 39 -5.53 -6.47 -8.24
CA ARG A 39 -5.96 -6.10 -9.60
C ARG A 39 -6.35 -4.63 -9.60
N VAL A 40 -5.80 -3.84 -10.52
CA VAL A 40 -6.22 -2.46 -10.74
C VAL A 40 -7.57 -2.46 -11.46
N ASP A 41 -8.58 -1.91 -10.81
CA ASP A 41 -9.91 -1.74 -11.39
C ASP A 41 -10.02 -0.38 -12.09
N GLU A 42 -9.34 0.64 -11.56
CA GLU A 42 -9.40 2.02 -12.06
C GLU A 42 -8.09 2.78 -11.77
N VAL A 43 -7.65 3.63 -12.70
CA VAL A 43 -6.59 4.61 -12.47
C VAL A 43 -7.25 5.97 -12.20
N VAL A 44 -7.25 6.38 -10.94
CA VAL A 44 -7.89 7.63 -10.46
C VAL A 44 -7.09 8.86 -10.87
N TRP A 45 -5.76 8.74 -10.78
CA TRP A 45 -4.85 9.84 -11.12
C TRP A 45 -3.50 9.29 -11.59
N SER A 46 -2.83 10.05 -12.45
CA SER A 46 -1.47 9.77 -12.90
C SER A 46 -0.66 11.05 -12.97
N ARG A 47 0.61 10.95 -12.56
CA ARG A 47 1.57 12.03 -12.73
C ARG A 47 1.90 12.21 -14.21
N GLY A 48 1.93 13.47 -14.67
CA GLY A 48 2.45 13.79 -16.00
C GLY A 48 3.92 13.35 -16.11
N GLY A 49 4.22 12.46 -17.06
CA GLY A 49 5.56 11.90 -17.24
C GLY A 49 5.94 10.77 -16.27
N ALA A 50 4.95 10.10 -15.65
CA ALA A 50 5.21 8.85 -14.92
C ALA A 50 6.04 7.88 -15.80
N PRO A 51 7.10 7.25 -15.26
CA PRO A 51 8.07 6.49 -16.04
C PRO A 51 7.48 5.21 -16.66
N ARG A 52 6.39 4.70 -16.07
CA ARG A 52 5.67 3.51 -16.50
C ARG A 52 4.18 3.80 -16.47
N ALA A 53 3.39 3.03 -17.21
CA ALA A 53 1.94 3.03 -17.05
C ALA A 53 1.55 2.22 -15.81
N ALA A 54 0.44 2.57 -15.16
CA ALA A 54 -0.08 1.82 -14.02
C ALA A 54 -0.22 0.32 -14.37
N PRO A 55 0.13 -0.60 -13.45
CA PRO A 55 0.01 -2.02 -13.71
C PRO A 55 -1.45 -2.43 -13.84
N ALA A 56 -1.75 -3.49 -14.58
CA ALA A 56 -3.08 -4.12 -14.53
C ALA A 56 -3.25 -4.95 -13.26
N GLU A 57 -2.17 -5.57 -12.80
CA GLU A 57 -2.10 -6.37 -11.59
C GLU A 57 -0.69 -6.33 -11.04
N TRP A 58 -0.53 -6.38 -9.72
CA TRP A 58 0.76 -6.59 -9.08
C TRP A 58 0.62 -7.31 -7.75
N LYS A 59 1.77 -7.70 -7.19
CA LYS A 59 1.86 -8.39 -5.92
C LYS A 59 2.44 -7.47 -4.86
N ARG A 60 1.82 -7.46 -3.68
CA ARG A 60 2.22 -6.66 -2.53
C ARG A 60 2.56 -7.56 -1.35
N ALA A 61 3.77 -7.40 -0.80
CA ALA A 61 4.11 -7.96 0.50
C ALA A 61 3.24 -7.33 1.60
N SER A 62 2.62 -8.14 2.44
CA SER A 62 1.72 -7.72 3.50
C SER A 62 1.94 -8.55 4.76
N THR A 63 1.57 -8.00 5.92
CA THR A 63 1.63 -8.70 7.20
C THR A 63 0.68 -9.91 7.21
N GLY A 64 1.20 -11.08 7.57
CA GLY A 64 0.46 -12.33 7.69
C GLY A 64 0.05 -12.60 9.14
N TRP A 65 0.71 -13.53 9.83
CA TRP A 65 0.29 -13.99 11.15
C TRP A 65 1.48 -14.05 12.12
N ARG A 66 1.23 -13.86 13.41
CA ARG A 66 2.19 -14.25 14.46
C ARG A 66 2.02 -15.71 14.82
N PHE A 67 3.12 -16.36 15.19
CA PHE A 67 3.10 -17.69 15.77
C PHE A 67 4.01 -17.77 17.00
N THR A 68 3.73 -18.75 17.87
CA THR A 68 4.52 -19.09 19.06
C THR A 68 4.57 -20.61 19.21
N GLY A 69 5.49 -21.12 20.04
CA GLY A 69 5.69 -22.55 20.25
C GLY A 69 6.33 -23.29 19.06
N GLY A 70 7.01 -22.58 18.15
CA GLY A 70 7.75 -23.16 17.02
C GLY A 70 6.88 -23.77 15.93
N SER A 71 5.57 -23.49 15.94
CA SER A 71 4.62 -24.05 14.99
C SER A 71 3.73 -22.97 14.38
N THR A 72 3.65 -22.94 13.06
CA THR A 72 2.74 -22.06 12.31
C THR A 72 1.30 -22.58 12.30
N SER A 73 1.03 -23.77 12.85
CA SER A 73 -0.30 -24.38 12.85
C SER A 73 -1.34 -23.61 13.67
N ASN A 74 -0.92 -22.94 14.75
CA ASN A 74 -1.78 -22.19 15.67
C ASN A 74 -1.49 -20.68 15.61
N ARG A 75 -1.22 -20.16 14.42
CA ARG A 75 -0.88 -18.75 14.21
C ARG A 75 -2.11 -17.82 14.31
N THR A 76 -1.89 -16.59 14.76
CA THR A 76 -2.93 -15.56 14.94
C THR A 76 -2.79 -14.46 13.88
N LYS A 77 -3.89 -14.09 13.21
CA LYS A 77 -3.91 -12.98 12.25
C LYS A 77 -3.42 -11.69 12.90
N MET A 78 -2.68 -10.88 12.15
CA MET A 78 -2.14 -9.60 12.59
C MET A 78 -2.47 -8.45 11.65
N ALA A 79 -2.99 -7.36 12.17
CA ALA A 79 -3.01 -6.11 11.44
C ALA A 79 -2.05 -5.12 12.08
N MET A 80 -1.48 -4.24 11.26
CA MET A 80 -0.84 -3.04 11.77
C MET A 80 -1.93 -2.10 12.28
N ARG A 81 -1.63 -1.36 13.34
CA ARG A 81 -2.59 -0.42 13.93
C ARG A 81 -2.92 0.68 12.90
N ASP A 82 -4.20 1.03 12.82
CA ASP A 82 -4.75 2.09 11.96
C ASP A 82 -4.47 1.86 10.47
N GLN A 83 -4.34 0.60 10.05
CA GLN A 83 -4.07 0.22 8.67
C GLN A 83 -4.98 -0.92 8.21
N PRO A 84 -5.41 -0.91 6.94
CA PRO A 84 -6.04 -2.06 6.33
C PRO A 84 -5.09 -3.25 6.38
N ARG A 85 -5.64 -4.42 6.71
CA ARG A 85 -4.88 -5.64 6.55
C ARG A 85 -4.66 -5.92 5.07
N VAL A 86 -5.58 -5.50 4.19
CA VAL A 86 -5.65 -5.81 2.75
C VAL A 86 -6.16 -7.24 2.53
N GLU A 87 -7.38 -7.51 2.99
CA GLU A 87 -8.06 -8.80 2.89
C GLU A 87 -8.68 -8.99 1.50
N THR A 88 -8.70 -10.23 1.03
CA THR A 88 -9.26 -10.58 -0.29
C THR A 88 -10.76 -10.25 -0.37
N GLY A 89 -11.23 -9.82 -1.54
CA GLY A 89 -12.63 -9.47 -1.79
C GLY A 89 -12.99 -8.02 -1.46
N HIS A 90 -12.09 -7.27 -0.83
CA HIS A 90 -12.24 -5.86 -0.54
C HIS A 90 -11.53 -4.98 -1.57
N ARG A 91 -11.97 -3.72 -1.63
CA ARG A 91 -11.42 -2.69 -2.51
C ARG A 91 -10.69 -1.61 -1.73
N TYR A 92 -9.63 -1.09 -2.35
CA TYR A 92 -8.75 -0.11 -1.73
C TYR A 92 -8.30 0.95 -2.74
N ILE A 93 -8.03 2.16 -2.25
CA ILE A 93 -7.27 3.18 -2.99
C ILE A 93 -5.82 3.11 -2.54
N LEU A 94 -4.89 3.06 -3.50
CA LEU A 94 -3.45 3.07 -3.24
C LEU A 94 -2.73 4.10 -4.10
N ALA A 95 -1.73 4.75 -3.51
CA ALA A 95 -0.73 5.52 -4.24
C ALA A 95 0.47 4.64 -4.56
N LEU A 96 0.82 4.56 -5.84
CA LEU A 96 1.89 3.71 -6.37
C LEU A 96 3.07 4.54 -6.85
N ASP A 97 4.27 3.99 -6.68
CA ASP A 97 5.50 4.45 -7.31
C ASP A 97 6.27 3.29 -7.94
N TRP A 98 6.96 3.57 -9.04
CA TRP A 98 7.84 2.61 -9.70
C TRP A 98 9.24 2.70 -9.11
N GLU A 99 9.75 1.58 -8.61
CA GLU A 99 11.14 1.44 -8.23
C GLU A 99 11.89 0.65 -9.31
N GLU A 100 12.95 1.27 -9.86
CA GLU A 100 13.86 0.57 -10.77
C GLU A 100 14.69 -0.47 -10.02
N ALA A 101 15.17 -1.46 -10.76
CA ALA A 101 15.98 -2.53 -10.19
C ALA A 101 17.23 -1.96 -9.47
N LYS A 102 17.55 -2.54 -8.32
CA LYS A 102 18.74 -2.17 -7.53
C LYS A 102 19.71 -3.34 -7.47
N CYS A 103 20.94 -3.07 -7.88
CA CYS A 103 22.04 -4.03 -7.86
C CYS A 103 23.27 -3.35 -7.26
N SER A 104 23.39 -3.39 -5.93
CA SER A 104 24.59 -2.90 -5.23
C SER A 104 25.62 -4.03 -5.12
N PRO A 105 26.93 -3.77 -5.31
CA PRO A 105 27.95 -4.82 -5.18
C PRO A 105 27.92 -5.49 -3.79
N GLY A 106 27.62 -6.79 -3.76
CA GLY A 106 27.55 -7.59 -2.53
C GLY A 106 26.14 -7.81 -1.98
N ASP A 107 25.13 -7.14 -2.53
CA ASP A 107 23.73 -7.34 -2.19
C ASP A 107 23.04 -8.28 -3.20
N GLU A 108 21.98 -8.95 -2.77
CA GLU A 108 21.11 -9.70 -3.68
C GLU A 108 20.37 -8.70 -4.61
N PRO A 109 20.31 -8.96 -5.93
CA PRO A 109 19.60 -8.09 -6.86
C PRO A 109 18.12 -7.93 -6.49
N GLU A 110 17.67 -6.69 -6.35
CA GLU A 110 16.26 -6.36 -6.18
C GLU A 110 15.65 -6.03 -7.54
N PRO A 111 14.66 -6.81 -8.03
CA PRO A 111 14.04 -6.53 -9.31
C PRO A 111 13.21 -5.25 -9.27
N ALA A 112 13.08 -4.59 -10.42
CA ALA A 112 12.20 -3.43 -10.55
C ALA A 112 10.75 -3.84 -10.25
N GLN A 113 10.04 -3.03 -9.46
CA GLN A 113 8.70 -3.37 -9.00
C GLN A 113 7.87 -2.14 -8.64
N TRP A 114 6.56 -2.33 -8.62
CA TRP A 114 5.62 -1.35 -8.08
C TRP A 114 5.59 -1.42 -6.57
N HIS A 115 5.74 -0.26 -5.93
CA HIS A 115 5.55 -0.11 -4.50
C HIS A 115 4.35 0.79 -4.21
N THR A 116 3.85 0.63 -2.98
CA THR A 116 2.92 1.58 -2.37
C THR A 116 3.73 2.57 -1.57
N LEU A 117 3.36 3.86 -1.57
CA LEU A 117 4.10 4.97 -0.91
C LEU A 117 4.21 4.91 0.62
N GLY A 118 4.09 3.73 1.22
CA GLY A 118 4.08 3.48 2.64
C GLY A 118 2.82 2.75 3.05
N GLU A 119 2.87 2.10 4.21
CA GLU A 119 1.76 1.29 4.69
C GLU A 119 0.51 2.12 5.04
N GLY A 120 0.68 3.42 5.36
CA GLY A 120 -0.41 4.36 5.60
C GLY A 120 -1.07 4.96 4.35
N ALA A 121 -0.61 4.59 3.15
CA ALA A 121 -1.15 5.06 1.87
C ALA A 121 -2.16 4.06 1.25
N VAL A 122 -2.81 3.26 2.09
CA VAL A 122 -3.87 2.31 1.71
C VAL A 122 -5.17 2.73 2.37
N VAL A 123 -6.15 3.10 1.56
CA VAL A 123 -7.45 3.61 2.06
C VAL A 123 -8.55 2.62 1.67
N PRO A 124 -9.39 2.16 2.61
CA PRO A 124 -10.56 1.33 2.28
C PRO A 124 -11.48 2.04 1.28
N TYR A 125 -11.99 1.30 0.30
CA TYR A 125 -12.85 1.85 -0.76
C TYR A 125 -13.95 0.88 -1.23
N ASP A 126 -14.57 0.18 -0.29
CA ASP A 126 -15.76 -0.61 -0.58
C ASP A 126 -16.94 0.30 -0.95
N ASN A 127 -17.88 -0.24 -1.73
CA ASN A 127 -19.09 0.47 -2.15
C ASN A 127 -18.84 1.85 -2.80
N ASN A 128 -17.68 2.03 -3.45
CA ASN A 128 -17.25 3.30 -4.06
C ASN A 128 -17.20 4.48 -3.07
N THR A 129 -16.90 4.19 -1.79
CA THR A 129 -16.93 5.17 -0.71
C THR A 129 -15.58 5.19 0.00
N ILE A 130 -14.90 6.33 -0.02
CA ILE A 130 -13.59 6.52 0.65
C ILE A 130 -13.73 6.30 2.14
N GLY A 131 -12.90 5.42 2.70
CA GLY A 131 -12.89 5.06 4.11
C GLY A 131 -13.88 3.95 4.50
N GLU A 132 -14.67 3.43 3.55
CA GLU A 132 -15.52 2.25 3.77
C GLU A 132 -14.79 0.97 3.41
N GLY A 133 -14.94 -0.08 4.21
CA GLY A 133 -14.41 -1.41 3.91
C GLY A 133 -13.47 -1.93 4.99
N GLU A 134 -12.56 -2.81 4.61
CA GLU A 134 -11.73 -3.51 5.59
C GLU A 134 -10.63 -2.62 6.21
N MET A 135 -10.59 -2.61 7.54
CA MET A 135 -9.54 -2.02 8.38
C MET A 135 -9.20 -2.98 9.52
N GLU A 136 -7.91 -3.22 9.75
CA GLU A 136 -7.42 -4.12 10.81
C GLU A 136 -8.04 -5.54 10.82
N GLY A 137 -8.44 -6.06 9.66
CA GLY A 137 -9.13 -7.34 9.50
C GLY A 137 -10.62 -7.32 9.88
N ARG A 138 -11.22 -6.13 10.00
CA ARG A 138 -12.64 -5.92 10.31
C ARG A 138 -13.26 -4.96 9.30
N HIS A 139 -14.56 -5.09 9.07
CA HIS A 139 -15.26 -4.14 8.22
C HIS A 139 -15.55 -2.84 8.99
N LEU A 140 -15.14 -1.70 8.44
CA LEU A 140 -15.55 -0.36 8.85
C LEU A 140 -16.58 0.20 7.89
N GLN A 141 -17.58 0.89 8.44
CA GLN A 141 -18.44 1.75 7.65
C GLN A 141 -17.79 3.13 7.56
N ALA A 142 -17.86 3.76 6.39
CA ALA A 142 -17.45 5.15 6.29
C ALA A 142 -18.37 6.01 7.18
N THR A 143 -17.79 6.61 8.21
CA THR A 143 -18.42 7.75 8.87
C THR A 143 -18.14 9.00 8.05
N GLN A 144 -19.13 9.89 7.93
CA GLN A 144 -18.95 11.23 7.35
C GLN A 144 -17.70 11.91 7.92
N PRO A 145 -17.06 12.83 7.18
CA PRO A 145 -15.82 13.48 7.60
C PRO A 145 -15.99 13.98 9.02
N ARG A 146 -15.16 13.47 9.94
CA ARG A 146 -15.17 13.94 11.32
C ARG A 146 -14.89 15.43 11.24
N ALA A 147 -15.75 16.25 11.83
CA ALA A 147 -15.64 17.71 11.81
C ALA A 147 -14.43 18.21 12.65
N GLU A 148 -13.29 17.53 12.58
CA GLU A 148 -12.01 18.00 13.08
C GLU A 148 -11.41 18.96 12.05
N THR A 149 -11.98 20.16 11.98
CA THR A 149 -11.45 21.23 11.17
C THR A 149 -10.11 21.69 11.74
N GLY A 150 -9.02 21.53 10.98
CA GLY A 150 -7.70 22.01 11.35
C GLY A 150 -6.75 22.01 10.14
N PRO A 151 -5.68 22.82 10.16
CA PRO A 151 -4.72 22.92 9.06
C PRO A 151 -3.92 21.63 8.80
N ASP A 152 -3.94 20.68 9.73
CA ASP A 152 -3.18 19.41 9.67
C ASP A 152 -4.05 18.19 9.33
N MET A 153 -5.30 18.39 8.91
CA MET A 153 -6.20 17.29 8.54
C MET A 153 -5.68 16.57 7.28
N ARG A 154 -5.57 15.23 7.35
CA ARG A 154 -5.11 14.41 6.22
C ARG A 154 -6.16 14.44 5.09
N LEU A 155 -5.72 14.27 3.85
CA LEU A 155 -6.61 14.39 2.67
C LEU A 155 -7.69 13.29 2.67
N GLU A 156 -7.32 12.09 3.07
CA GLU A 156 -8.19 10.93 3.25
C GLU A 156 -9.31 11.19 4.27
N ASP A 157 -9.04 11.95 5.34
CA ASP A 157 -10.04 12.31 6.34
C ASP A 157 -11.03 13.36 5.79
N GLN A 158 -10.54 14.29 4.96
CA GLN A 158 -11.37 15.29 4.28
C GLN A 158 -12.30 14.68 3.24
N LEU A 159 -11.87 13.57 2.62
CA LEU A 159 -12.58 12.88 1.55
C LEU A 159 -13.37 11.66 2.04
N ALA A 160 -13.36 11.34 3.33
CA ALA A 160 -14.12 10.23 3.90
C ALA A 160 -15.60 10.33 3.52
N GLY A 161 -16.19 9.22 3.07
CA GLY A 161 -17.57 9.19 2.59
C GLY A 161 -17.78 9.69 1.15
N LEU A 162 -16.73 10.15 0.45
CA LEU A 162 -16.80 10.63 -0.94
C LEU A 162 -16.33 9.56 -1.95
N SER A 163 -16.34 9.93 -3.23
CA SER A 163 -15.98 9.04 -4.34
C SER A 163 -14.54 9.21 -4.84
N ALA A 164 -14.05 8.27 -5.64
CA ALA A 164 -12.77 8.37 -6.35
C ALA A 164 -12.71 9.58 -7.30
N ASP A 165 -13.83 10.00 -7.89
CA ASP A 165 -13.89 11.20 -8.72
C ASP A 165 -13.57 12.47 -7.91
N ASP A 166 -14.03 12.53 -6.65
CA ASP A 166 -13.75 13.65 -5.77
C ASP A 166 -12.28 13.67 -5.34
N LEU A 167 -11.69 12.48 -5.13
CA LEU A 167 -10.25 12.33 -4.96
C LEU A 167 -9.47 12.80 -6.19
N ALA A 168 -9.88 12.39 -7.41
CA ALA A 168 -9.23 12.82 -8.64
C ALA A 168 -9.25 14.35 -8.79
N LYS A 169 -10.39 15.00 -8.50
CA LYS A 169 -10.50 16.46 -8.49
C LYS A 169 -9.54 17.09 -7.46
N ALA A 170 -9.49 16.55 -6.24
CA ALA A 170 -8.61 17.06 -5.19
C ALA A 170 -7.12 16.93 -5.57
N LEU A 171 -6.70 15.78 -6.11
CA LEU A 171 -5.33 15.55 -6.56
C LEU A 171 -4.94 16.46 -7.73
N ASN A 172 -5.84 16.71 -8.67
CA ASN A 172 -5.60 17.63 -9.79
C ASN A 172 -5.54 19.10 -9.36
N ALA A 173 -6.23 19.47 -8.28
CA ALA A 173 -6.18 20.81 -7.71
C ALA A 173 -4.97 21.03 -6.79
N ALA A 174 -4.33 19.95 -6.33
CA ALA A 174 -3.21 20.01 -5.41
C ALA A 174 -1.98 20.67 -6.07
N LYS A 175 -1.34 21.58 -5.34
CA LYS A 175 -0.06 22.16 -5.73
C LYS A 175 1.05 21.35 -5.05
N PRO A 176 2.04 20.83 -5.79
CA PRO A 176 3.19 20.17 -5.17
C PRO A 176 3.86 21.11 -4.17
N ALA A 177 4.11 20.62 -2.95
CA ALA A 177 5.00 21.32 -2.04
C ALA A 177 6.39 21.43 -2.72
N GLN A 178 7.04 22.59 -2.64
CA GLN A 178 8.36 22.77 -3.23
C GLN A 178 9.33 21.75 -2.61
N THR A 179 9.88 20.87 -3.45
CA THR A 179 10.86 19.87 -3.05
C THR A 179 12.15 20.52 -2.56
N VAL A 180 12.54 20.24 -1.32
CA VAL A 180 13.94 20.33 -0.89
C VAL A 180 14.64 19.09 -1.45
N GLN A 181 15.52 19.25 -2.43
CA GLN A 181 16.28 18.14 -3.03
C GLN A 181 17.26 17.54 -2.01
N PRO A 182 17.19 16.23 -1.72
CA PRO A 182 18.34 15.50 -1.18
C PRO A 182 19.35 15.26 -2.31
N GLY A 183 20.64 15.45 -2.02
CA GLY A 183 21.73 15.39 -3.00
C GLY A 183 21.80 14.06 -3.77
N SER A 184 22.06 14.15 -5.07
CA SER A 184 22.13 13.02 -5.99
C SER A 184 23.30 12.08 -5.64
N ALA A 185 23.01 10.82 -5.37
CA ALA A 185 23.98 9.74 -5.51
C ALA A 185 23.81 9.11 -6.91
N ALA A 186 24.93 8.88 -7.60
CA ALA A 186 24.96 8.39 -8.98
C ALA A 186 24.34 6.99 -9.09
N VAL A 187 23.51 6.80 -10.11
CA VAL A 187 22.91 5.51 -10.49
C VAL A 187 23.87 4.82 -11.45
N ALA A 188 24.31 3.60 -11.13
CA ALA A 188 25.09 2.77 -12.04
C ALA A 188 24.18 1.95 -12.95
N ASP A 189 24.57 1.82 -14.22
CA ASP A 189 23.80 1.17 -15.28
C ASP A 189 23.86 -0.37 -15.15
N CYS A 190 22.71 -1.04 -15.26
CA CYS A 190 22.63 -2.50 -15.26
C CYS A 190 22.50 -2.97 -16.72
N GLY A 191 23.58 -3.56 -17.24
CA GLY A 191 23.67 -4.07 -18.62
C GLY A 191 22.82 -5.30 -18.92
#